data_AF-A0A3B0ZBI1-F1
#
_entry.id   AF-A0A3B0ZBI1-F1
#
_cell.length_a   1.000
_cell.length_b   1.000
_cell.length_c   1.000
_cell.angle_alpha   90.00
_cell.angle_beta   90.00
_cell.angle_gamma   90.00
#
_symmetry.space_group_name_H-M   'P 1'
#
loop_
_entity.id
_entity.type
_entity.pdbx_description
1 polymer ?
#
loop_
_entity_poly.entity_id
_entity_poly.type
_entity_poly.pdbx_seq_one_letter_code
_entity_poly.pdbx_strand_id
1 'polypeptide(L)'
;PQGSSLPPPQEELEHAYKEHLRDEFDVEFNHLFTITNMPIQRFGSTLISKGTFNSYMRTLKTAYQESNLDSVMCRNLLSIDWQGYTYDCDFNQMLDLDLHTQGQARNHISVLSQTQLENNSIVIRDHCYGCTAGQGSSCGGALNE
;
A
#
# COMPACT_ATOMS: atom_id res chain seq x y z
N PRO A 1 1.41 12.71 -7.91
CA PRO A 1 0.71 11.47 -8.29
C PRO A 1 0.16 11.60 -9.71
N GLN A 2 0.42 10.61 -10.58
CA GLN A 2 0.10 10.68 -12.02
C GLN A 2 -1.41 10.63 -12.33
N GLY A 3 -2.26 10.34 -11.35
CA GLY A 3 -3.72 10.41 -11.50
C GLY A 3 -4.46 9.35 -10.70
N SER A 4 -5.77 9.28 -10.91
CA SER A 4 -6.70 8.37 -10.24
C SER A 4 -6.98 7.12 -11.07
N SER A 5 -5.92 6.50 -11.60
CA SER A 5 -5.97 5.23 -12.34
C SER A 5 -5.13 4.17 -11.63
N LEU A 6 -5.49 2.91 -11.82
CA LEU A 6 -4.65 1.79 -11.39
C LEU A 6 -3.40 1.71 -12.26
N PRO A 7 -2.28 1.21 -11.72
CA PRO A 7 -1.11 0.94 -12.53
C PRO A 7 -1.40 -0.15 -13.58
N PRO A 8 -0.78 -0.07 -14.78
CA PRO A 8 -0.77 -1.15 -15.76
C PRO A 8 -0.08 -2.43 -15.25
N PRO A 9 -0.17 -3.55 -15.98
CA PRO A 9 0.64 -4.76 -15.77
C PRO A 9 2.12 -4.45 -15.55
N GLN A 10 2.69 -4.90 -14.42
CA GLN A 10 4.07 -4.56 -14.05
C GLN A 10 5.08 -5.13 -15.05
N GLU A 11 4.90 -6.39 -15.47
CA GLU A 11 5.81 -7.06 -16.41
C GLU A 11 5.83 -6.39 -17.79
N GLU A 12 4.65 -6.09 -18.34
CA GLU A 12 4.54 -5.41 -19.64
C GLU A 12 5.17 -4.01 -19.58
N LEU A 13 4.94 -3.29 -18.48
CA LEU A 13 5.51 -1.97 -18.26
C LEU A 13 7.03 -2.03 -18.08
N GLU A 14 7.54 -3.03 -17.36
CA GLU A 14 8.98 -3.26 -17.19
C GLU A 14 9.66 -3.47 -18.54
N HIS A 15 9.14 -4.36 -19.38
CA HIS A 15 9.69 -4.64 -20.70
C HIS A 15 9.72 -3.38 -21.57
N ALA A 16 8.60 -2.66 -21.65
CA ALA A 16 8.50 -1.44 -22.46
C ALA A 16 9.47 -0.34 -22.00
N TYR A 17 9.64 -0.16 -20.68
CA TYR A 17 10.58 0.82 -20.15
C TYR A 17 12.03 0.39 -20.35
N LYS A 18 12.36 -0.90 -20.22
CA LYS A 18 13.72 -1.42 -20.50
C LYS A 18 14.13 -1.15 -21.94
N GLU A 19 13.24 -1.45 -22.89
CA GLU A 19 13.48 -1.20 -24.32
C GLU A 19 13.68 0.29 -24.60
N HIS A 20 12.72 1.12 -24.20
CA HIS A 20 12.76 2.56 -24.48
C HIS A 20 13.96 3.26 -23.82
N LEU A 21 14.25 2.95 -22.55
CA LEU A 21 15.32 3.62 -21.81
C LEU A 21 16.71 3.22 -22.30
N ARG A 22 16.90 1.96 -22.71
CA ARG A 22 18.15 1.51 -23.31
C ARG A 22 18.35 2.15 -24.68
N ASP A 23 17.34 2.08 -25.54
CA ASP A 23 17.49 2.45 -26.96
C ASP A 23 17.64 3.97 -27.15
N GLU A 24 16.96 4.79 -26.35
CA GLU A 24 16.99 6.25 -26.46
C GLU A 24 18.02 6.92 -25.54
N PHE A 25 18.38 6.28 -24.41
CA PHE A 25 19.17 6.92 -23.35
C PHE A 25 20.35 6.10 -22.82
N ASP A 26 20.58 4.87 -23.31
CA ASP A 26 21.60 3.94 -22.78
C ASP A 26 21.45 3.69 -21.26
N VAL A 27 20.20 3.70 -20.78
CA VAL A 27 19.86 3.49 -19.36
C VAL A 27 19.34 2.06 -19.16
N GLU A 28 19.99 1.33 -18.26
CA GLU A 28 19.58 -0.01 -17.84
C GLU A 28 19.10 -0.02 -16.38
N PHE A 29 18.15 -0.90 -16.07
CA PHE A 29 17.67 -1.13 -14.70
C PHE A 29 17.24 -2.58 -14.52
N ASN A 30 17.21 -3.05 -13.27
CA ASN A 30 16.94 -4.47 -12.97
C ASN A 30 15.43 -4.77 -12.94
N HIS A 31 14.68 -4.02 -12.14
CA HIS A 31 13.25 -4.25 -11.90
C HIS A 31 12.47 -2.93 -11.93
N LEU A 32 11.23 -3.00 -12.43
CA LEU A 32 10.24 -1.93 -12.36
C LEU A 32 9.15 -2.36 -11.37
N PHE A 33 8.82 -1.47 -10.44
CA PHE A 33 7.74 -1.70 -9.49
C PHE A 33 6.61 -0.71 -9.74
N THR A 34 5.39 -1.26 -9.84
CA THR A 34 4.18 -0.44 -9.92
C THR A 34 3.52 -0.34 -8.56
N ILE A 35 3.12 0.87 -8.19
CA ILE A 35 2.52 1.15 -6.88
C ILE A 35 1.22 1.93 -7.11
N THR A 36 0.13 1.46 -6.51
CA THR A 36 -1.16 2.14 -6.55
C THR A 36 -1.08 3.43 -5.72
N ASN A 37 -1.56 4.54 -6.28
CA ASN A 37 -1.60 5.80 -5.54
C ASN A 37 -2.60 5.71 -4.37
N MET A 38 -2.10 5.70 -3.13
CA MET A 38 -2.97 5.59 -1.96
C MET A 38 -3.85 6.83 -1.78
N PRO A 39 -5.17 6.67 -1.55
CA PRO A 39 -6.15 7.78 -1.46
C PRO A 39 -6.07 8.54 -0.12
N ILE A 40 -4.86 8.82 0.36
CA ILE A 40 -4.60 9.42 1.67
C ILE A 40 -3.78 10.70 1.53
N GLN A 41 -3.76 11.51 2.60
CA GLN A 41 -2.94 12.72 2.72
C GLN A 41 -2.98 13.58 1.44
N ARG A 42 -1.82 13.99 0.91
CA ARG A 42 -1.72 14.89 -0.25
C ARG A 42 -2.53 14.42 -1.46
N PHE A 43 -2.53 13.13 -1.78
CA PHE A 43 -3.29 12.63 -2.93
C PHE A 43 -4.78 12.60 -2.63
N GLY A 44 -5.18 12.14 -1.43
CA GLY A 44 -6.55 12.21 -0.95
C GLY A 44 -7.12 13.64 -1.02
N SER A 45 -6.39 14.63 -0.51
CA SER A 45 -6.78 16.05 -0.58
C SER A 45 -6.94 16.55 -2.02
N THR A 46 -6.06 16.11 -2.94
CA THR A 46 -6.16 16.44 -4.37
C THR A 46 -7.41 15.85 -5.01
N LEU A 47 -7.76 14.60 -4.66
CA LEU A 47 -8.96 13.96 -5.15
C LEU A 47 -10.22 14.65 -4.64
N ILE A 48 -10.23 15.07 -3.36
CA ILE A 48 -11.35 15.80 -2.75
C ILE A 48 -11.52 17.16 -3.43
N SER A 49 -10.44 17.94 -3.60
CA SER A 49 -10.51 19.27 -4.21
C SER A 49 -10.97 19.22 -5.68
N LYS A 50 -10.67 18.14 -6.38
CA LYS A 50 -11.14 17.87 -7.75
C LYS A 50 -12.51 17.18 -7.81
N GLY A 51 -13.15 16.86 -6.68
CA GLY A 51 -14.43 16.15 -6.64
C GLY A 51 -14.38 14.70 -7.14
N THR A 52 -13.19 14.10 -7.24
CA THR A 52 -12.96 12.77 -7.83
C THR A 52 -12.74 11.66 -6.79
N PHE A 53 -12.66 12.00 -5.50
CA PHE A 53 -12.38 11.04 -4.42
C PHE A 53 -13.30 9.83 -4.43
N ASN A 54 -14.63 10.04 -4.43
CA ASN A 54 -15.60 8.94 -4.41
C ASN A 54 -15.51 8.06 -5.67
N SER A 55 -15.21 8.66 -6.84
CA SER A 55 -15.02 7.88 -8.06
C SER A 55 -13.76 7.03 -7.98
N TYR A 56 -12.66 7.57 -7.47
CA TYR A 56 -11.43 6.82 -7.33
C TYR A 56 -11.58 5.68 -6.31
N MET A 57 -12.22 5.95 -5.17
CA MET A 57 -12.55 4.92 -4.19
C MET A 57 -13.42 3.81 -4.79
N ARG A 58 -14.35 4.14 -5.69
CA ARG A 58 -15.13 3.13 -6.43
C ARG A 58 -14.24 2.29 -7.33
N THR A 59 -13.30 2.90 -8.07
CA THR A 59 -12.32 2.15 -8.89
C THR A 59 -11.54 1.15 -8.04
N LEU A 60 -11.01 1.58 -6.89
CA LEU A 60 -10.27 0.69 -5.99
C LEU A 60 -11.14 -0.47 -5.48
N LYS A 61 -12.37 -0.16 -5.02
CA LYS A 61 -13.31 -1.16 -4.51
C LYS A 61 -13.75 -2.16 -5.59
N THR A 62 -14.02 -1.68 -6.81
CA THR A 62 -14.43 -2.54 -7.93
C THR A 62 -13.28 -3.43 -8.42
N ALA A 63 -12.04 -2.96 -8.33
CA ALA A 63 -10.87 -3.71 -8.74
C ALA A 63 -10.27 -4.60 -7.64
N TYR A 64 -10.90 -4.69 -6.47
CA TYR A 64 -10.47 -5.56 -5.39
C TYR A 64 -10.25 -7.00 -5.87
N GLN A 65 -9.11 -7.59 -5.52
CA GLN A 65 -8.86 -9.02 -5.69
C GLN A 65 -8.56 -9.66 -4.34
N GLU A 66 -9.31 -10.72 -4.02
CA GLU A 66 -9.17 -11.45 -2.76
C GLU A 66 -7.82 -12.17 -2.65
N SER A 67 -7.26 -12.65 -3.76
CA SER A 67 -5.94 -13.27 -3.80
C SER A 67 -4.82 -12.37 -3.28
N ASN A 68 -4.96 -11.04 -3.44
CA ASN A 68 -3.97 -10.10 -2.92
C ASN A 68 -3.89 -10.10 -1.39
N LEU A 69 -4.95 -10.53 -0.69
CA LEU A 69 -4.98 -10.54 0.77
C LEU A 69 -3.90 -11.45 1.37
N ASP A 70 -3.49 -12.52 0.70
CA ASP A 70 -2.46 -13.41 1.24
C ASP A 70 -1.07 -12.77 1.23
N SER A 71 -0.85 -11.83 0.30
CA SER A 71 0.44 -11.21 0.04
C SER A 71 0.57 -9.78 0.58
N VAL A 72 -0.50 -9.16 1.12
CA VAL A 72 -0.41 -7.80 1.65
C VAL A 72 0.59 -7.72 2.81
N MET A 73 1.42 -6.67 2.78
CA MET A 73 2.51 -6.47 3.74
C MET A 73 2.07 -6.46 5.20
N CYS A 74 0.90 -5.90 5.52
CA CYS A 74 0.41 -5.76 6.90
C CYS A 74 0.13 -7.09 7.62
N ARG A 75 0.23 -8.23 6.93
CA ARG A 75 0.15 -9.56 7.54
C ARG A 75 1.46 -10.05 8.13
N ASN A 76 2.58 -9.60 7.57
CA ASN A 76 3.91 -10.14 7.87
C ASN A 76 4.90 -9.07 8.33
N LEU A 77 4.55 -7.79 8.19
CA LEU A 77 5.39 -6.66 8.54
C LEU A 77 4.69 -5.75 9.54
N LEU A 78 5.49 -5.11 10.38
CA LEU A 78 5.06 -4.13 11.36
C LEU A 78 5.74 -2.80 11.06
N SER A 79 4.98 -1.70 11.09
CA SER A 79 5.55 -0.36 10.99
C SER A 79 5.74 0.23 12.39
N ILE A 80 6.87 0.90 12.61
CA ILE A 80 7.23 1.50 13.90
C ILE A 80 7.67 2.94 13.65
N ASP A 81 7.10 3.89 14.37
CA ASP A 81 7.51 5.29 14.27
C ASP A 81 8.84 5.56 14.99
N TRP A 82 9.34 6.79 14.83
CA TRP A 82 10.60 7.22 15.43
C TRP A 82 10.55 7.31 16.97
N GLN A 83 9.35 7.31 17.56
CA GLN A 83 9.13 7.29 19.02
C GLN A 83 8.96 5.87 19.56
N GLY A 84 8.94 4.85 18.69
CA GLY A 84 8.75 3.45 19.03
C GLY A 84 7.29 2.98 19.10
N TYR A 85 6.31 3.77 18.66
CA TYR A 85 4.92 3.32 18.57
C TYR A 85 4.65 2.52 17.31
N THR A 86 3.76 1.54 17.43
CA THR A 86 3.59 0.49 16.41
C THR A 86 2.28 0.63 15.64
N TYR A 87 2.31 0.26 14.36
CA TYR A 87 1.22 0.36 13.39
C TYR A 87 1.22 -0.88 12.49
N ASP A 88 0.05 -1.34 12.03
CA ASP A 88 -0.02 -2.52 11.14
C ASP A 88 0.65 -2.30 9.77
N CYS A 89 0.76 -1.05 9.32
CA CYS A 89 1.51 -0.69 8.11
C CYS A 89 1.92 0.79 8.11
N ASP A 90 2.76 1.16 7.16
CA ASP A 90 3.22 2.52 6.92
C ASP A 90 2.05 3.48 6.61
N PHE A 91 1.03 3.06 5.86
CA PHE A 91 -0.15 3.88 5.59
C PHE A 91 -1.00 4.11 6.84
N ASN A 92 -1.09 3.12 7.72
CA ASN A 92 -1.73 3.29 9.01
C ASN A 92 -0.94 4.29 9.88
N GLN A 93 0.39 4.19 9.87
CA GLN A 93 1.26 5.19 10.50
C GLN A 93 1.05 6.60 9.93
N MET A 94 0.94 6.76 8.61
CA MET A 94 0.67 8.06 7.98
C MET A 94 -0.73 8.61 8.27
N LEU A 95 -1.63 7.79 8.81
CA LEU A 95 -2.99 8.17 9.19
C LEU A 95 -3.19 8.21 10.71
N ASP A 96 -2.13 8.04 11.50
CA ASP A 96 -2.17 7.93 12.96
C ASP A 96 -3.13 6.83 13.44
N LEU A 97 -3.19 5.71 12.72
CA LEU A 97 -4.00 4.53 13.04
C LEU A 97 -3.17 3.50 13.80
N ASP A 98 -3.04 3.72 15.11
CA ASP A 98 -2.26 2.87 16.01
C ASP A 98 -2.61 1.37 15.86
N LEU A 99 -1.60 0.50 15.98
CA LEU A 99 -1.84 -0.93 16.14
C LEU A 99 -2.53 -1.17 17.50
N HIS A 100 -3.66 -1.86 17.45
CA HIS A 100 -4.40 -2.25 18.65
C HIS A 100 -4.04 -3.69 19.04
N THR A 101 -3.80 -3.92 20.32
CA THR A 101 -3.70 -5.26 20.91
C THR A 101 -4.77 -5.42 21.99
N GLN A 102 -4.99 -6.64 22.47
CA GLN A 102 -5.99 -6.87 23.52
C GLN A 102 -5.73 -5.98 24.75
N GLY A 103 -6.63 -5.02 24.98
CA GLY A 103 -6.58 -4.12 26.12
C GLY A 103 -5.70 -2.87 25.96
N GLN A 104 -5.04 -2.66 24.81
CA GLN A 104 -4.22 -1.47 24.57
C GLN A 104 -4.50 -0.84 23.20
N ALA A 105 -4.94 0.42 23.24
CA ALA A 105 -5.21 1.23 22.04
C ALA A 105 -3.94 1.78 21.38
N ARG A 106 -2.81 1.80 22.09
CA ARG A 106 -1.54 2.28 21.56
C ARG A 106 -0.40 1.50 22.20
N ASN A 107 0.45 0.91 21.36
CA ASN A 107 1.50 0.00 21.78
C ASN A 107 2.87 0.61 21.44
N HIS A 108 3.79 0.58 22.40
CA HIS A 108 5.19 0.88 22.16
C HIS A 108 5.95 -0.44 21.98
N ILE A 109 6.91 -0.49 21.07
CA ILE A 109 7.64 -1.73 20.73
C ILE A 109 8.27 -2.40 21.95
N SER A 110 8.71 -1.62 22.95
CA SER A 110 9.33 -2.16 24.17
C SER A 110 8.40 -3.01 25.04
N VAL A 111 7.08 -2.92 24.85
CA VAL A 111 6.09 -3.70 25.61
C VAL A 111 5.33 -4.69 24.73
N LEU A 112 5.62 -4.70 23.43
CA LEU A 112 4.95 -5.54 22.45
C LEU A 112 5.64 -6.91 22.39
N SER A 113 4.85 -7.98 22.56
CA SER A 113 5.31 -9.35 22.44
C SER A 113 4.72 -10.04 21.21
N GLN A 114 5.43 -11.05 20.70
CA GLN A 114 4.98 -11.82 19.53
C GLN A 114 3.62 -12.47 19.75
N THR A 115 3.35 -13.00 20.95
CA THR A 115 2.07 -13.64 21.28
C THR A 115 0.89 -12.68 21.26
N GLN A 116 1.12 -11.37 21.45
CA GLN A 116 0.07 -10.36 21.30
C GLN A 116 -0.22 -10.02 19.84
N LEU A 117 0.69 -10.31 18.92
CA LEU A 117 0.55 -10.08 17.48
C LEU A 117 0.02 -11.31 16.75
N GLU A 118 0.25 -12.50 17.27
CA GLU A 118 -0.28 -13.75 16.70
C GLU A 118 -1.81 -13.71 16.60
N ASN A 119 -2.33 -13.83 15.38
CA ASN A 119 -3.76 -13.73 15.05
C ASN A 119 -4.41 -12.41 15.49
N ASN A 120 -3.62 -11.35 15.69
CA ASN A 120 -4.15 -10.04 16.00
C ASN A 120 -4.85 -9.44 14.77
N SER A 121 -5.99 -8.80 14.99
CA SER A 121 -6.74 -8.15 13.92
C SER A 121 -6.00 -6.90 13.43
N ILE A 122 -5.84 -6.78 12.12
CA ILE A 122 -5.26 -5.60 11.48
C ILE A 122 -6.28 -4.47 11.46
N VAL A 123 -5.85 -3.25 11.81
CA VAL A 123 -6.70 -2.05 11.70
C VAL A 123 -6.87 -1.68 10.22
N ILE A 124 -8.10 -1.74 9.73
CA ILE A 124 -8.43 -1.43 8.32
C ILE A 124 -9.30 -0.17 8.17
N ARG A 125 -9.13 0.51 7.04
CA ARG A 125 -9.96 1.62 6.55
C ARG A 125 -10.05 1.57 5.03
N ASP A 126 -10.77 2.52 4.43
CA ASP A 126 -11.01 2.57 2.99
C ASP A 126 -9.71 2.61 2.15
N HIS A 127 -8.60 3.17 2.67
CA HIS A 127 -7.32 3.18 1.94
C HIS A 127 -6.75 1.78 1.68
N CYS A 128 -7.13 0.77 2.48
CA CYS A 128 -6.65 -0.61 2.32
C CYS A 128 -7.02 -1.20 0.94
N TYR A 129 -8.09 -0.71 0.29
CA TYR A 129 -8.41 -1.10 -1.08
C TYR A 129 -7.31 -0.69 -2.08
N GLY A 130 -6.46 0.28 -1.77
CA GLY A 130 -5.30 0.62 -2.60
C GLY A 130 -4.26 -0.50 -2.66
N CYS A 131 -4.11 -1.27 -1.58
CA CYS A 131 -3.15 -2.39 -1.52
C CYS A 131 -3.69 -3.66 -2.19
N THR A 132 -5.01 -3.80 -2.30
CA THR A 132 -5.67 -5.03 -2.78
C THR A 132 -6.36 -4.87 -4.15
N ALA A 133 -6.39 -3.66 -4.71
CA ALA A 133 -6.97 -3.40 -6.02
C ALA A 133 -6.01 -3.81 -7.16
N GLY A 134 -6.56 -4.34 -8.25
CA GLY A 134 -5.80 -4.74 -9.42
C GLY A 134 -4.77 -5.81 -9.07
N GLN A 135 -3.54 -5.67 -9.58
CA GLN A 135 -2.43 -6.58 -9.28
C GLN A 135 -1.93 -6.50 -7.83
N GLY A 136 -2.59 -5.72 -6.97
CA GLY A 136 -2.11 -5.43 -5.63
C GLY A 136 -0.99 -4.40 -5.63
N SER A 137 -0.66 -3.88 -4.45
CA SER A 137 0.38 -2.87 -4.30
C SER A 137 1.12 -3.08 -3.00
N SER A 138 2.44 -3.18 -3.10
CA SER A 138 3.38 -3.25 -1.98
C SER A 138 4.63 -2.40 -2.26
N CYS A 139 5.51 -2.29 -1.27
CA CYS A 139 6.86 -1.73 -1.49
C CYS A 139 7.70 -2.57 -2.48
N GLY A 140 7.29 -3.83 -2.75
CA GLY A 140 7.87 -4.70 -3.78
C GLY A 140 7.09 -4.70 -5.10
N GLY A 141 6.14 -3.78 -5.30
CA GLY A 141 5.32 -3.71 -6.51
C GLY A 141 4.05 -4.56 -6.45
N ALA A 142 3.66 -5.12 -7.59
CA ALA A 142 2.53 -6.04 -7.73
C ALA A 142 2.64 -7.25 -6.79
N LEU A 143 1.50 -7.77 -6.34
CA LEU A 143 1.38 -8.88 -5.37
C LEU A 143 1.12 -10.25 -6.01
N ASN A 144 0.82 -10.28 -7.31
CA ASN A 144 0.64 -11.49 -8.09
C ASN A 144 1.96 -11.84 -8.77
N GLU A 145 2.74 -12.73 -8.16
CA GLU A 145 3.74 -13.57 -8.83
C GLU A 145 3.24 -15.02 -8.84
#